data_AF-A0A2H9QX16-F1
#
_entry.id   AF-A0A2H9QX16-F1
#
_cell.length_a   1.000
_cell.length_b   1.000
_cell.length_c   1.000
_cell.angle_alpha   90.00
_cell.angle_beta   90.00
_cell.angle_gamma   90.00
#
_symmetry.space_group_name_H-M   'P 1'
#
loop_
_entity.id
_entity.type
_entity.pdbx_description
1 polymer ?
#
loop_
_entity_poly.entity_id
_entity_poly.type
_entity_poly.pdbx_seq_one_letter_code
_entity_poly.pdbx_strand_id
1 'polypeptide(L)'
;MERASPSKASKLKIALEGLHDVKIRGRTGKIPIENLMPTQKMIYADELQGREYEIKKGLAEPIIVIKKKDYHVLIDGHHRVIAALRLGIKELDAHILEMDRDVELGIEKTAREQGLRTPDDIEIIDYAHHPLVEITTRLLKRNENASDTR
;
A
#
# COMPACT_ATOMS: atom_id res chain seq x y z
N MET A 1 4.99 -9.10 -5.08
CA MET A 1 3.61 -9.24 -4.56
C MET A 1 3.61 -9.04 -3.06
N GLU A 2 3.22 -7.86 -2.62
CA GLU A 2 3.06 -7.50 -1.22
C GLU A 2 1.73 -8.08 -0.69
N ARG A 3 1.78 -9.07 0.22
CA ARG A 3 0.58 -9.77 0.75
C ARG A 3 0.29 -9.42 2.21
N ALA A 4 -0.83 -8.80 2.54
CA ALA A 4 -1.23 -8.51 3.92
C ALA A 4 -1.95 -9.71 4.55
N SER A 5 -1.22 -10.79 4.81
CA SER A 5 -1.76 -11.93 5.57
C SER A 5 -2.04 -11.52 7.04
N PRO A 6 -3.01 -12.13 7.75
CA PRO A 6 -3.16 -12.00 9.21
C PRO A 6 -1.85 -12.21 9.99
N SER A 7 -0.93 -12.99 9.41
CA SER A 7 0.43 -13.17 9.92
C SER A 7 1.28 -11.89 9.86
N LYS A 8 1.12 -11.04 8.84
CA LYS A 8 1.83 -9.74 8.73
C LYS A 8 1.37 -8.79 9.82
N ALA A 9 0.07 -8.61 10.02
CA ALA A 9 -0.46 -7.74 11.08
C ALA A 9 0.02 -8.23 12.47
N SER A 10 0.04 -9.55 12.68
CA SER A 10 0.54 -10.16 13.92
C SER A 10 2.06 -9.97 14.12
N LYS A 11 2.86 -10.12 13.06
CA LYS A 11 4.32 -9.88 13.11
C LYS A 11 4.62 -8.41 13.38
N LEU A 12 3.91 -7.49 12.71
CA LEU A 12 4.02 -6.06 12.94
C LEU A 12 3.69 -5.70 14.39
N LYS A 13 2.59 -6.26 14.92
CA LYS A 13 2.22 -6.13 16.32
C LYS A 13 3.38 -6.53 17.24
N ILE A 14 3.92 -7.73 17.08
CA ILE A 14 5.03 -8.24 17.92
C ILE A 14 6.26 -7.32 17.84
N ALA A 15 6.62 -6.88 16.62
CA ALA A 15 7.76 -6.00 16.43
C ALA A 15 7.57 -4.63 17.12
N LEU A 16 6.40 -4.03 16.99
CA LEU A 16 6.10 -2.73 17.60
C LEU A 16 6.02 -2.81 19.13
N GLU A 17 5.41 -3.86 19.68
CA GLU A 17 5.38 -4.09 21.14
C GLU A 17 6.81 -4.22 21.69
N GLY A 18 7.69 -4.94 20.99
CA GLY A 18 9.09 -5.12 21.41
C GLY A 18 9.97 -3.87 21.27
N LEU A 19 9.79 -3.07 20.22
CA LEU A 19 10.60 -1.88 19.98
C LEU A 19 10.21 -0.68 20.84
N HIS A 20 8.92 -0.56 21.15
CA HIS A 20 8.37 0.63 21.81
C HIS A 20 7.82 0.36 23.21
N ASP A 21 7.92 -0.88 23.71
CA ASP A 21 7.42 -1.34 25.02
C ASP A 21 5.91 -1.09 25.24
N VAL A 22 5.14 -1.09 24.15
CA VAL A 22 3.69 -0.81 24.14
C VAL A 22 2.88 -2.09 24.15
N LYS A 23 1.60 -1.99 24.53
CA LYS A 23 0.62 -3.05 24.24
C LYS A 23 -0.23 -2.65 23.06
N ILE A 24 -0.44 -3.59 22.14
CA ILE A 24 -1.24 -3.36 20.93
C ILE A 24 -2.47 -4.24 20.97
N ARG A 25 -3.63 -3.64 20.71
CA ARG A 25 -4.88 -4.35 20.46
C ARG A 25 -5.17 -4.33 18.97
N GLY A 26 -5.28 -5.51 18.37
CA GLY A 26 -5.69 -5.66 16.98
C GLY A 26 -7.19 -5.90 16.88
N ARG A 27 -7.86 -5.21 15.94
CA ARG A 27 -9.23 -5.55 15.52
C ARG A 27 -9.36 -5.46 14.00
N THR A 28 -10.42 -6.06 13.46
CA THR A 28 -10.82 -5.89 12.06
C THR A 28 -12.01 -4.95 11.95
N GLY A 29 -12.10 -4.22 10.84
CA GLY A 29 -13.25 -3.36 10.56
C GLY A 29 -13.07 -2.57 9.27
N LYS A 30 -14.12 -1.86 8.84
CA LYS A 30 -14.03 -0.89 7.74
C LYS A 30 -13.56 0.46 8.26
N ILE A 31 -12.70 1.13 7.49
CA ILE A 31 -12.23 2.48 7.80
C ILE A 31 -12.32 3.40 6.57
N PRO A 32 -12.57 4.70 6.76
CA PRO A 32 -12.41 5.69 5.70
C PRO A 32 -10.97 5.70 5.19
N ILE A 33 -10.80 5.78 3.87
CA ILE A 33 -9.46 5.69 3.25
C ILE A 33 -8.90 7.03 2.78
N GLU A 34 -9.74 8.06 2.66
CA GLU A 34 -9.38 9.39 2.13
C GLU A 34 -8.39 10.18 3.00
N ASN A 35 -8.38 9.93 4.31
CA ASN A 35 -7.55 10.66 5.29
C ASN A 35 -6.47 9.78 5.94
N LEU A 36 -6.10 8.67 5.29
CA LEU A 36 -5.02 7.82 5.78
C LEU A 36 -3.67 8.50 5.51
N MET A 37 -2.83 8.60 6.52
CA MET A 37 -1.44 9.05 6.35
C MET A 37 -0.63 7.91 5.72
N PRO A 38 -0.16 8.04 4.47
CA PRO A 38 0.59 6.97 3.84
C PRO A 38 2.05 6.98 4.31
N THR A 39 2.63 5.78 4.37
CA THR A 39 4.06 5.58 4.72
C THR A 39 4.96 5.31 3.51
N GLN A 40 4.38 5.24 2.31
CA GLN A 40 5.10 4.96 1.07
C GLN A 40 4.80 6.08 0.08
N LYS A 41 5.87 6.72 -0.42
CA LYS A 41 5.77 7.87 -1.32
C LYS A 41 5.39 7.50 -2.76
N MET A 42 5.85 6.36 -3.25
CA MET A 42 5.70 5.98 -4.67
C MET A 42 5.06 4.61 -4.80
N ILE A 43 4.12 4.44 -5.73
CA ILE A 43 3.57 3.14 -6.13
C ILE A 43 3.66 2.93 -7.64
N TYR A 44 3.63 1.68 -8.09
CA TYR A 44 3.75 1.34 -9.51
C TYR A 44 2.37 1.15 -10.17
N ALA A 45 2.23 1.71 -11.38
CA ALA A 45 0.97 1.71 -12.11
C ALA A 45 0.53 0.31 -12.59
N ASP A 46 1.48 -0.58 -12.88
CA ASP A 46 1.24 -1.94 -13.38
C ASP A 46 0.50 -2.82 -12.36
N GLU A 47 0.75 -2.62 -11.06
CA GLU A 47 0.07 -3.36 -10.00
C GLU A 47 -1.35 -2.82 -9.71
N LEU A 48 -1.66 -1.57 -10.07
CA LEU A 48 -2.95 -0.93 -9.75
C LEU A 48 -4.14 -1.64 -10.40
N GLN A 49 -4.04 -2.00 -11.69
CA GLN A 49 -5.14 -2.64 -12.40
C GLN A 49 -5.53 -3.98 -11.76
N GLY A 50 -4.54 -4.75 -11.28
CA GLY A 50 -4.79 -5.99 -10.54
C GLY A 50 -5.53 -5.73 -9.23
N ARG A 51 -5.14 -4.69 -8.47
CA ARG A 51 -5.83 -4.33 -7.22
C ARG A 51 -7.26 -3.86 -7.46
N GLU A 52 -7.50 -3.04 -8.49
CA GLU A 52 -8.84 -2.61 -8.86
C GLU A 52 -9.75 -3.81 -9.19
N TYR A 53 -9.23 -4.79 -9.91
CA TYR A 53 -9.96 -6.03 -10.22
C TYR A 53 -10.29 -6.82 -8.97
N GLU A 54 -9.32 -7.05 -8.09
CA GLU A 54 -9.54 -7.78 -6.83
C GLU A 54 -10.58 -7.10 -5.94
N ILE A 55 -10.53 -5.77 -5.82
CA ILE A 55 -11.49 -4.98 -5.04
C ILE A 55 -12.90 -5.14 -5.61
N LYS A 56 -13.08 -4.99 -6.92
CA LYS A 56 -14.38 -5.19 -7.60
C LYS A 56 -14.95 -6.59 -7.40
N LYS A 57 -14.10 -7.60 -7.25
CA LYS A 57 -14.49 -9.00 -7.03
C LYS A 57 -14.67 -9.37 -5.56
N GLY A 58 -14.41 -8.44 -4.63
CA GLY A 58 -14.44 -8.73 -3.19
C GLY A 58 -13.34 -9.70 -2.76
N LEU A 59 -12.24 -9.77 -3.51
CA LEU A 59 -11.10 -10.66 -3.27
C LEU A 59 -9.93 -9.92 -2.58
N ALA A 60 -10.03 -8.60 -2.46
CA ALA A 60 -9.00 -7.80 -1.85
C ALA A 60 -8.84 -8.16 -0.37
N GLU A 61 -7.60 -8.46 0.04
CA GLU A 61 -7.27 -8.59 1.46
C GLU A 61 -7.52 -7.25 2.20
N PRO A 62 -7.68 -7.27 3.54
CA PRO A 62 -7.73 -6.05 4.34
C PRO A 62 -6.41 -5.26 4.33
N ILE A 63 -6.47 -3.93 4.36
CA ILE A 63 -5.28 -3.07 4.58
C ILE A 63 -4.79 -3.17 6.03
N ILE A 64 -3.59 -2.67 6.33
CA ILE A 64 -3.09 -2.62 7.72
C ILE A 64 -2.90 -1.16 8.10
N VAL A 65 -3.51 -0.75 9.21
CA VAL A 65 -3.36 0.60 9.75
C VAL A 65 -3.00 0.58 11.22
N ILE A 66 -2.30 1.63 11.65
CA ILE A 66 -2.12 1.95 13.06
C ILE A 66 -3.02 3.15 13.36
N LYS A 67 -3.92 2.98 14.32
CA LYS A 67 -4.78 4.05 14.80
C LYS A 67 -4.00 4.97 15.71
N LYS A 68 -4.03 6.25 15.41
CA LYS A 68 -3.57 7.34 16.26
C LYS A 68 -4.77 8.08 16.83
N LYS A 69 -4.52 9.09 17.66
CA LYS A 69 -5.58 9.86 18.30
C LYS A 69 -6.55 10.47 17.28
N ASP A 70 -6.01 11.12 16.25
CA ASP A 70 -6.79 11.94 15.31
C ASP A 70 -6.73 11.44 13.85
N TYR A 71 -5.90 10.44 13.56
CA TYR A 71 -5.70 9.93 12.20
C TYR A 71 -5.28 8.45 12.22
N HIS A 72 -5.16 7.85 11.04
CA HIS A 72 -4.66 6.48 10.89
C HIS A 72 -3.45 6.49 9.97
N VAL A 73 -2.40 5.78 10.39
CA VAL A 73 -1.19 5.57 9.58
C VAL A 73 -1.39 4.31 8.75
N LEU A 74 -1.29 4.41 7.43
CA LEU A 74 -1.34 3.29 6.50
C LEU A 74 0.02 2.59 6.47
N ILE A 75 0.04 1.32 6.89
CA ILE A 75 1.26 0.52 6.99
C ILE A 75 1.44 -0.40 5.78
N ASP A 76 0.35 -0.98 5.30
CA ASP A 76 0.35 -1.89 4.15
C ASP A 76 -0.96 -1.73 3.37
N GLY A 77 -0.86 -1.78 2.05
CA GLY A 77 -2.01 -1.71 1.16
C GLY A 77 -2.15 -0.41 0.38
N HIS A 78 -1.07 0.34 0.15
CA HIS A 78 -1.07 1.62 -0.57
C HIS A 78 -1.69 1.51 -1.97
N HIS A 79 -1.31 0.49 -2.76
CA HIS A 79 -1.97 0.26 -4.06
C HIS A 79 -3.47 -0.05 -3.93
N ARG A 80 -3.90 -0.73 -2.86
CA ARG A 80 -5.32 -1.02 -2.63
C ARG A 80 -6.09 0.25 -2.27
N VAL A 81 -5.51 1.12 -1.46
CA VAL A 81 -6.09 2.42 -1.13
C VAL A 81 -6.24 3.28 -2.40
N ILE A 82 -5.19 3.42 -3.19
CA ILE A 82 -5.24 4.20 -4.44
C ILE A 82 -6.22 3.59 -5.44
N ALA A 83 -6.22 2.26 -5.61
CA ALA A 83 -7.18 1.58 -6.46
C ALA A 83 -8.64 1.80 -5.99
N ALA A 84 -8.91 1.70 -4.70
CA ALA A 84 -10.24 1.95 -4.15
C ALA A 84 -10.71 3.39 -4.38
N LEU A 85 -9.83 4.38 -4.16
CA LEU A 85 -10.13 5.79 -4.42
C LEU A 85 -10.46 6.04 -5.90
N ARG A 86 -9.71 5.44 -6.83
CA ARG A 86 -10.00 5.51 -8.28
C ARG A 86 -11.35 4.89 -8.65
N LEU A 87 -11.79 3.90 -7.88
CA LEU A 87 -13.10 3.26 -8.05
C LEU A 87 -14.25 4.00 -7.33
N GLY A 88 -13.97 5.11 -6.66
CA GLY A 88 -14.96 5.86 -5.88
C GLY A 88 -15.39 5.18 -4.57
N ILE A 89 -14.61 4.21 -4.10
CA ILE A 89 -14.85 3.49 -2.85
C ILE A 89 -14.28 4.31 -1.70
N LYS A 90 -15.10 4.57 -0.67
CA LYS A 90 -14.73 5.42 0.47
C LYS A 90 -14.13 4.68 1.65
N GLU A 91 -14.38 3.38 1.74
CA GLU A 91 -13.97 2.55 2.87
C GLU A 91 -13.42 1.20 2.41
N LEU A 92 -12.38 0.72 3.10
CA LEU A 92 -11.82 -0.62 2.92
C LEU A 92 -11.82 -1.39 4.23
N ASP A 93 -11.87 -2.71 4.12
CA ASP A 93 -11.60 -3.59 5.26
C ASP A 93 -10.15 -3.43 5.71
N ALA A 94 -9.92 -3.39 7.02
CA ALA A 94 -8.63 -3.13 7.62
C ALA A 94 -8.36 -3.98 8.87
N HIS A 95 -7.10 -4.33 9.08
CA HIS A 95 -6.53 -4.67 10.38
C HIS A 95 -6.10 -3.37 11.07
N ILE A 96 -6.81 -3.01 12.13
CA ILE A 96 -6.60 -1.78 12.90
C ILE A 96 -5.81 -2.15 14.15
N LEU A 97 -4.58 -1.64 14.24
CA LEU A 97 -3.74 -1.78 15.41
C LEU A 97 -3.88 -0.53 16.28
N GLU A 98 -4.33 -0.71 17.52
CA GLU A 98 -4.50 0.35 18.50
C GLU A 98 -3.47 0.17 19.61
N MET A 99 -2.59 1.15 19.79
CA MET A 99 -1.57 1.15 20.84
C MET A 99 -2.19 1.68 22.15
N ASP A 100 -1.76 1.15 23.29
CA ASP A 100 -2.21 1.59 24.62
C ASP A 100 -1.71 2.99 25.01
N ARG A 101 -0.66 3.47 24.34
CA ARG A 101 -0.15 4.84 24.41
C ARG A 101 0.29 5.31 23.03
N ASP A 102 0.24 6.62 22.79
CA ASP A 102 0.72 7.20 21.54
C ASP A 102 2.25 7.25 21.53
N VAL A 103 2.84 6.67 20.49
CA VAL A 103 4.29 6.64 20.26
C VAL A 103 4.54 6.98 18.80
N GLU A 104 5.33 8.02 18.54
CA GLU A 104 5.74 8.35 17.18
C GLU A 104 6.58 7.22 16.58
N LEU A 105 6.16 6.71 15.44
CA LEU A 105 6.88 5.65 14.74
C LEU A 105 7.94 6.25 13.83
N GLY A 106 9.09 5.58 13.68
CA GLY A 106 10.12 6.04 12.75
C GLY A 106 9.60 6.19 11.31
N ILE A 107 8.78 5.25 10.85
CA ILE A 107 8.18 5.30 9.51
C ILE A 107 7.18 6.45 9.35
N GLU A 108 6.48 6.81 10.42
CA GLU A 108 5.52 7.91 10.48
C GLU A 108 6.26 9.25 10.42
N LYS A 109 7.37 9.35 11.16
CA LYS A 109 8.27 10.50 11.10
C LYS A 109 8.84 10.69 9.69
N THR A 110 9.38 9.64 9.07
CA THR A 110 9.90 9.70 7.70
C THR A 110 8.82 10.12 6.71
N ALA A 111 7.60 9.60 6.84
CA ALA A 111 6.47 9.98 5.99
C ALA A 111 6.16 11.48 6.09
N ARG A 112 6.14 12.04 7.31
CA ARG A 112 5.95 13.49 7.53
C ARG A 112 7.06 14.32 6.89
N GLU A 113 8.32 13.90 7.05
CA GLU A 113 9.48 14.58 6.46
C GLU A 113 9.42 14.57 4.93
N GLN A 114 8.78 13.55 4.34
CA GLN A 114 8.51 13.45 2.90
C GLN A 114 7.25 14.20 2.44
N GLY A 115 6.53 14.85 3.36
CA GLY A 115 5.31 15.60 3.05
C GLY A 115 4.05 14.75 2.90
N LEU A 116 4.08 13.48 3.28
CA LEU A 116 2.95 12.55 3.15
C LEU A 116 1.91 12.79 4.25
N ARG A 117 0.71 13.23 3.87
CA ARG A 117 -0.41 13.53 4.77
C ARG A 117 -1.66 12.73 4.44
N THR A 118 -1.98 12.59 3.16
CA THR A 118 -3.13 11.82 2.67
C THR A 118 -2.69 10.93 1.49
N PRO A 119 -3.53 9.98 1.03
CA PRO A 119 -3.19 9.16 -0.12
C PRO A 119 -2.95 9.95 -1.41
N ASP A 120 -3.46 11.18 -1.50
CA ASP A 120 -3.24 12.06 -2.67
C ASP A 120 -1.77 12.48 -2.83
N ASP A 121 -0.99 12.41 -1.76
CA ASP A 121 0.45 12.71 -1.78
C ASP A 121 1.30 11.55 -2.36
N ILE A 122 0.68 10.41 -2.70
CA ILE A 122 1.37 9.26 -3.29
C ILE A 122 1.61 9.49 -4.79
N GLU A 123 2.86 9.41 -5.20
CA GLU A 123 3.27 9.47 -6.61
C GLU A 123 3.06 8.11 -7.29
N ILE A 124 2.39 8.11 -8.45
CA ILE A 124 2.17 6.90 -9.25
C ILE A 124 3.19 6.87 -10.38
N ILE A 125 4.09 5.90 -10.32
CA ILE A 125 5.19 5.72 -11.28
C ILE A 125 4.76 4.74 -12.36
N ASP A 126 4.85 5.18 -13.61
CA ASP A 126 4.57 4.36 -14.79
C ASP A 126 5.86 4.14 -15.60
N TYR A 127 6.46 2.95 -15.42
CA TYR A 127 7.67 2.57 -16.16
C TYR A 127 7.41 2.14 -17.60
N ALA A 128 6.16 1.84 -17.99
CA ALA A 128 5.85 1.45 -19.37
C ALA A 128 6.17 2.57 -20.37
N HIS A 129 6.20 3.83 -19.89
CA HIS A 129 6.54 5.02 -20.65
C HIS A 129 8.01 5.46 -20.48
N HIS A 130 8.84 4.70 -19.76
CA HIS A 130 10.26 5.05 -19.64
C HIS A 130 10.99 4.70 -20.95
N PRO A 131 11.74 5.64 -21.58
CA PRO A 131 12.37 5.41 -22.87
C PRO A 131 13.23 4.14 -22.91
N LEU A 132 13.94 3.82 -21.83
CA LEU A 132 14.75 2.59 -21.74
C LEU A 132 13.91 1.30 -21.71
N VAL A 133 12.74 1.31 -21.07
CA VAL A 133 11.82 0.15 -21.03
C VAL A 133 11.12 -0.02 -22.38
N GLU A 134 10.77 1.08 -23.06
CA GLU A 134 10.29 1.01 -24.44
C GLU A 134 11.34 0.43 -25.39
N ILE A 135 12.60 0.86 -25.26
CA ILE A 135 13.72 0.37 -26.09
C ILE A 135 13.94 -1.12 -25.85
N THR A 136 14.03 -1.57 -24.59
CA THR A 136 14.22 -2.99 -24.28
C THR A 136 13.04 -3.84 -24.74
N THR A 137 11.80 -3.37 -24.54
CA THR A 137 10.59 -4.06 -25.02
C THR A 137 10.58 -4.18 -26.56
N ARG A 138 10.95 -3.12 -27.29
CA ARG A 138 11.06 -3.16 -28.76
C ARG A 138 12.15 -4.12 -29.24
N LEU A 139 13.30 -4.17 -28.56
CA LEU A 139 14.40 -5.08 -28.89
C LEU A 139 14.02 -6.55 -28.67
N LEU A 140 13.34 -6.87 -27.56
CA LEU A 140 12.87 -8.22 -27.26
C LEU A 140 11.84 -8.70 -28.29
N LYS A 141 10.83 -7.88 -28.62
CA LYS A 141 9.83 -8.21 -29.66
C LYS A 141 10.44 -8.41 -31.05
N ARG A 142 11.51 -7.68 -31.39
CA ARG A 142 12.22 -7.83 -32.66
C ARG A 142 12.98 -9.16 -32.75
N ASN A 143 13.51 -9.64 -31.63
CA ASN A 143 14.21 -10.92 -31.57
C ASN A 143 13.26 -12.11 -31.63
N GLU A 144 12.08 -12.02 -31.00
CA GLU A 144 11.03 -13.06 -31.09
C GLU A 144 10.51 -13.25 -32.52
N ASN A 145 10.25 -12.14 -33.23
CA ASN A 145 9.83 -12.18 -34.63
C ASN A 145 10.92 -12.71 -35.59
N ALA A 146 12.20 -12.61 -35.21
CA ALA A 146 13.32 -13.14 -35.99
C ALA A 146 13.52 -14.66 -35.79
N SER A 147 13.05 -15.21 -34.67
CA SER A 147 13.11 -16.64 -34.37
C SER A 147 11.95 -17.47 -34.95
N ASP A 148 10.80 -16.85 -35.27
CA ASP A 148 9.64 -17.52 -35.86
C ASP A 148 9.72 -17.71 -37.39
N THR A 149 10.83 -17.30 -38.03
CA THR A 149 11.03 -17.42 -39.49
C THR A 149 11.97 -18.57 -39.89
N ARG A 150 12.04 -19.66 -39.10
CA ARG A 150 12.84 -20.85 -39.43
C ARG A 150 12.06 -22.14 -39.38
#